data_AF-A0A7K2E2P6-F1
#
_entry.id   AF-A0A7K2E2P6-F1
#
_cell.length_a   1.000
_cell.length_b   1.000
_cell.length_c   1.000
_cell.angle_alpha   90.00
_cell.angle_beta   90.00
_cell.angle_gamma   90.00
#
_symmetry.space_group_name_H-M   'P 1'
#
loop_
_entity.id
_entity.type
_entity.pdbx_description
1 polymer ?
#
loop_
_entity_poly.entity_id
_entity_poly.type
_entity_poly.pdbx_seq_one_letter_code
_entity_poly.pdbx_strand_id
1 'polypeptide(L)' 'MTMPFYAPPEQMMKDKADYAQKGIARGRSLVAFRYVGGIAIVAENTSSTLRKVSEIYDRIAFAGVGRYN' A
#
# COMPACT_ATOMS: atom_id res chain seq x y z
N MET A 1 -15.41 -20.81 11.47
CA MET A 1 -15.20 -21.72 10.32
C MET A 1 -13.71 -21.96 10.18
N THR A 2 -13.21 -23.07 10.71
CA THR A 2 -11.83 -23.53 10.53
C THR A 2 -11.71 -24.03 9.10
N MET A 3 -11.01 -23.29 8.23
CA MET A 3 -10.70 -23.78 6.88
C MET A 3 -9.80 -25.02 7.02
N PRO A 4 -10.17 -26.18 6.47
CA PRO A 4 -9.25 -27.32 6.43
C PRO A 4 -8.08 -26.96 5.51
N PHE A 5 -6.86 -27.05 6.05
CA PHE A 5 -5.62 -26.79 5.32
C PHE A 5 -5.40 -27.89 4.27
N TYR A 6 -5.98 -27.73 3.08
CA TYR A 6 -5.81 -28.66 1.94
C TYR A 6 -4.68 -28.24 0.97
N ALA A 7 -3.97 -27.16 1.29
CA ALA A 7 -2.87 -26.65 0.48
C ALA A 7 -1.56 -26.72 1.27
N PRO A 8 -0.44 -27.09 0.61
CA PRO A 8 0.88 -26.97 1.21
C PRO A 8 1.14 -25.55 1.72
N PRO A 9 1.90 -25.36 2.82
CA PRO A 9 2.23 -24.04 3.35
C PRO A 9 2.80 -23.08 2.31
N GLU A 10 3.62 -23.58 1.39
CA GLU A 10 4.19 -22.81 0.27
C GLU A 10 3.12 -22.26 -0.67
N GLN A 11 2.11 -23.07 -1.01
CA GLN A 11 0.99 -22.65 -1.85
C GLN A 11 0.19 -21.56 -1.16
N MET A 12 -0.08 -21.70 0.14
CA MET A 12 -0.78 -20.68 0.90
C MET A 12 -0.05 -19.34 0.94
N MET A 13 1.29 -19.36 1.03
CA MET A 13 2.08 -18.13 0.99
C MET A 13 2.04 -17.48 -0.39
N LYS A 14 2.09 -18.29 -1.46
CA LYS A 14 1.90 -17.80 -2.84
C LYS A 14 0.52 -17.16 -3.02
N ASP A 15 -0.55 -17.84 -2.61
CA ASP A 15 -1.91 -17.33 -2.78
C ASP A 15 -2.12 -16.01 -2.00
N LYS A 16 -1.53 -15.88 -0.80
CA LYS A 16 -1.54 -14.62 -0.03
C LYS A 16 -0.76 -13.50 -0.72
N ALA A 17 0.41 -13.81 -1.27
CA ALA A 17 1.22 -12.84 -2.01
C ALA A 17 0.49 -12.36 -3.27
N ASP A 18 -0.09 -13.28 -4.04
CA ASP A 18 -0.88 -12.98 -5.24
C ASP A 18 -2.10 -12.13 -4.91
N TYR A 19 -2.80 -12.45 -3.82
CA TYR A 19 -3.94 -11.65 -3.36
C TYR A 19 -3.52 -10.22 -3.01
N ALA A 20 -2.43 -10.04 -2.26
CA ALA A 20 -1.91 -8.72 -1.90
C ALA A 20 -1.46 -7.93 -3.14
N GLN A 21 -0.71 -8.56 -4.04
CA GLN A 21 -0.23 -7.94 -5.27
C GLN A 21 -1.39 -7.51 -6.17
N LYS A 22 -2.39 -8.37 -6.38
CA LYS A 22 -3.59 -8.03 -7.16
C LYS A 22 -4.39 -6.89 -6.51
N GLY A 23 -4.43 -6.85 -5.17
CA GLY A 23 -5.04 -5.76 -4.42
C GLY A 23 -4.34 -4.42 -4.64
N ILE A 24 -3.01 -4.40 -4.55
CA ILE A 24 -2.19 -3.20 -4.76
C ILE A 24 -2.28 -2.72 -6.22
N ALA A 25 -2.22 -3.65 -7.18
CA ALA A 25 -2.25 -3.34 -8.62
C ALA A 25 -3.55 -2.67 -9.08
N ARG A 26 -4.67 -2.90 -8.38
CA ARG A 26 -5.96 -2.25 -8.67
C ARG A 26 -6.09 -0.86 -8.03
N GLY A 27 -5.19 -0.51 -7.12
CA GLY A 27 -5.21 0.76 -6.39
C GLY A 27 -4.76 1.94 -7.25
N ARG A 28 -4.98 3.14 -6.71
CA ARG A 28 -4.50 4.40 -7.30
C ARG A 28 -3.00 4.57 -7.02
N SER A 29 -2.28 5.09 -8.01
CA SER A 29 -0.82 5.19 -7.96
C SER A 29 -0.33 6.27 -6.98
N LEU A 30 0.95 6.16 -6.63
CA LEU A 30 1.68 7.12 -5.80
C LEU A 30 3.14 7.12 -6.23
N VAL A 31 3.76 8.29 -6.25
CA VAL A 31 5.20 8.45 -6.49
C VAL A 31 5.83 9.28 -5.39
N ALA A 32 7.07 8.94 -5.03
CA ALA A 32 7.91 9.75 -4.17
C ALA A 32 9.29 9.89 -4.82
N PHE A 33 9.84 11.10 -4.82
CA PHE A 33 11.16 11.36 -5.39
C PHE A 33 11.89 12.45 -4.62
N ARG A 34 13.22 12.43 -4.74
CA ARG A 34 14.09 13.45 -4.14
C ARG A 34 14.27 14.62 -5.10
N TYR A 35 14.31 15.83 -4.57
CA TYR A 35 14.65 17.06 -5.29
C TYR A 35 15.52 17.96 -4.40
N VAL A 36 15.97 19.10 -4.92
CA VAL A 36 16.88 20.03 -4.22
C VAL A 36 16.33 20.48 -2.86
N GLY A 37 15.01 20.64 -2.74
CA GLY A 37 14.33 21.05 -1.51
C GLY A 37 13.92 19.91 -0.57
N GLY A 38 14.21 18.65 -0.88
CA GLY A 38 13.86 17.50 -0.03
C GLY A 38 13.20 16.35 -0.78
N ILE A 39 12.06 15.88 -0.28
CA ILE A 39 11.28 14.77 -0.85
C ILE A 39 9.91 15.30 -1.26
N ALA A 40 9.50 15.05 -2.50
CA ALA A 40 8.15 15.29 -2.97
C ALA A 40 7.37 13.98 -3.02
N ILE A 41 6.15 13.97 -2.47
CA ILE A 41 5.23 12.83 -2.48
C ILE A 41 3.97 13.24 -3.22
N VAL A 42 3.62 12.53 -4.28
CA VAL A 42 2.43 12.81 -5.11
C VAL A 42 1.57 11.55 -5.16
N ALA A 43 0.33 11.66 -4.67
CA ALA A 43 -0.60 10.56 -4.59
C ALA A 43 -1.87 10.88 -5.38
N GLU A 44 -2.28 9.96 -6.26
CA GLU A 44 -3.59 10.03 -6.88
C GLU A 44 -4.66 9.67 -5.83
N ASN A 45 -5.54 10.62 -5.52
CA ASN A 45 -6.56 10.49 -4.49
C ASN A 45 -7.83 11.26 -4.86
N THR A 46 -8.96 10.57 -4.92
CA THR A 46 -10.27 11.18 -5.17
C THR A 46 -10.93 11.72 -3.91
N SER A 47 -10.49 11.25 -2.73
CA SER A 47 -11.04 11.71 -1.45
C SER A 47 -10.32 12.96 -0.95
N SER A 48 -11.08 13.91 -0.43
CA SER A 48 -10.55 15.09 0.28
C SER A 48 -10.37 14.86 1.79
N THR A 49 -11.01 13.82 2.34
CA THR A 49 -11.01 13.52 3.78
C THR A 49 -10.08 12.37 4.15
N LEU A 50 -10.01 11.32 3.33
CA LEU A 50 -9.09 10.19 3.52
C LEU A 50 -7.76 10.51 2.84
N ARG A 51 -6.68 10.55 3.62
CA ARG A 51 -5.35 10.93 3.15
C ARG A 51 -4.47 9.70 2.92
N LYS A 52 -3.75 9.71 1.79
CA LYS A 52 -2.74 8.70 1.42
C LYS A 52 -1.32 9.05 1.88
N VAL A 53 -1.13 10.29 2.32
CA VAL A 53 0.16 10.86 2.74
C VAL A 53 -0.05 11.51 4.10
N SER A 54 0.87 11.25 5.03
CA SER A 54 0.83 11.81 6.39
C SER A 54 2.24 12.09 6.89
N GLU A 55 2.37 13.05 7.79
CA GLU A 55 3.57 13.17 8.63
C GLU A 55 3.60 12.05 9.67
N ILE A 56 4.80 11.52 9.95
CA ILE A 56 5.07 10.64 11.10
C ILE A 56 5.83 11.43 12.18
N TYR A 57 6.79 12.25 11.77
CA TYR A 57 7.67 13.01 12.67
C TYR A 57 8.32 14.18 11.93
N ASP A 58 9.06 15.03 12.66
CA ASP A 58 9.70 16.27 12.19
C ASP A 58 10.39 16.16 10.82
N ARG A 59 10.96 15.00 10.50
CA ARG A 59 11.66 14.73 9.23
C ARG A 59 11.29 13.39 8.61
N ILE A 60 10.12 12.84 8.95
CA ILE A 60 9.65 11.54 8.47
C ILE A 60 8.20 11.67 8.01
N ALA A 61 7.95 11.30 6.76
CA ALA A 61 6.61 11.23 6.18
C ALA A 61 6.28 9.79 5.76
N PHE A 62 4.99 9.45 5.81
CA PHE A 62 4.41 8.20 5.35
C PHE A 62 3.62 8.41 4.07
N ALA A 63 3.68 7.42 3.19
CA ALA A 63 2.87 7.34 1.98
C ALA A 63 2.48 5.89 1.72
N GLY A 64 1.19 5.65 1.45
CA GLY A 64 0.64 4.32 1.27
C GLY A 64 -0.22 4.16 0.03
N VAL A 65 -0.20 2.95 -0.54
CA VAL A 65 -1.11 2.49 -1.60
C VAL A 65 -1.71 1.15 -1.22
N GLY A 66 -2.81 0.78 -1.90
CA GLY A 66 -3.55 -0.45 -1.63
C GLY A 66 -4.89 -0.16 -0.99
N ARG A 67 -5.35 -1.05 -0.11
CA ARG A 67 -6.69 -1.02 0.45
C ARG A 67 -6.74 -0.06 1.64
N TYR A 68 -7.56 0.98 1.51
CA TYR A 68 -8.11 1.71 2.65
C TYR A 68 -9.46 1.05 2.98
N ASN A 69 -9.60 0.56 4.21
CA ASN A 69 -10.91 0.13 4.74
C ASN A 69 -11.65 1.34 5.30
#